data_AF-A0A550H8E5-F1
#
_entry.id   AF-A0A550H8E5-F1
#
_cell.length_a   1.000
_cell.length_b   1.000
_cell.length_c   1.000
_cell.angle_alpha   90.00
_cell.angle_beta   90.00
_cell.angle_gamma   90.00
#
_symmetry.space_group_name_H-M   'P 1'
#
loop_
_entity.id
_entity.type
_entity.pdbx_description
1 polymer ?
#
loop_
_entity_poly.entity_id
_entity_poly.type
_entity_poly.pdbx_seq_one_letter_code
_entity_poly.pdbx_strand_id
1 'polypeptide(L)'
;MVFVSGSEWEGALGTFLPGSIIAYYVTVTDAGGRVATDNNAGANYSITIAGFGLIIWIIIIAAIVLIIVFSVCTLVQRRKRKSQEYMWSPAPAPTPANSQSQTYPSTKSGDIPSEKPVRTGFCYHCGAPITPNASFCGHCGRTID
;
A
#
# COMPACT_ATOMS: atom_id res chain seq x y z
N MET A 1 -12.43 -48.57 10.73
CA MET A 1 -11.80 -48.93 12.02
C MET A 1 -10.29 -48.91 11.80
N VAL A 2 -9.58 -47.97 12.43
CA VAL A 2 -8.13 -47.84 12.28
C VAL A 2 -7.50 -48.54 13.48
N PHE A 3 -6.67 -49.54 13.22
CA PHE A 3 -5.89 -50.22 14.27
C PHE A 3 -4.55 -49.52 14.40
N VAL A 4 -4.15 -49.20 15.63
CA VAL A 4 -2.91 -48.46 15.91
C VAL A 4 -2.05 -49.29 16.85
N SER A 5 -0.75 -49.40 16.54
CA SER A 5 0.27 -49.97 17.44
C SER A 5 1.29 -48.88 17.77
N GLY A 6 1.40 -48.48 19.03
CA GLY A 6 2.31 -47.42 19.51
C GLY A 6 1.79 -46.69 20.76
N SER A 7 2.57 -45.77 21.32
CA SER A 7 2.20 -44.96 22.50
C SER A 7 1.41 -43.70 22.15
N GLU A 8 1.39 -43.28 20.89
CA GLU A 8 0.71 -42.06 20.44
C GLU A 8 0.05 -42.31 19.06
N TRP A 9 -1.12 -41.72 18.84
CA TRP A 9 -1.80 -41.73 17.56
C TRP A 9 -2.11 -40.29 17.12
N GLU A 10 -1.80 -40.01 15.86
CA GLU A 10 -2.18 -38.78 15.18
C GLU A 10 -2.98 -39.14 13.92
N GLY A 11 -4.07 -38.42 13.67
CA GLY A 11 -4.87 -38.58 12.47
C GLY A 11 -5.73 -37.36 12.16
N ALA A 12 -5.81 -37.01 10.88
CA ALA A 12 -6.67 -35.94 10.41
C ALA A 12 -8.14 -36.39 10.38
N LEU A 13 -9.01 -35.69 11.10
CA LEU A 13 -10.45 -35.96 11.13
C LEU A 13 -11.22 -35.38 9.93
N GLY A 14 -10.54 -34.63 9.05
CA GLY A 14 -11.13 -33.97 7.87
C GLY A 14 -11.51 -32.50 8.13
N THR A 15 -12.32 -31.94 7.23
CA THR A 15 -12.86 -30.58 7.36
C THR A 15 -14.30 -30.62 7.85
N PHE A 16 -14.65 -29.72 8.76
CA PHE A 16 -15.98 -29.61 9.34
C PHE A 16 -16.60 -28.26 9.03
N LEU A 17 -17.91 -28.24 8.79
CA LEU A 17 -18.64 -26.99 8.60
C LEU A 17 -18.80 -26.26 9.94
N PRO A 18 -18.92 -24.92 9.93
CA PRO A 18 -19.20 -24.15 11.15
C PRO A 18 -20.43 -24.67 11.90
N GLY A 19 -20.34 -24.76 13.22
CA GLY A 19 -21.41 -25.29 14.07
C GLY A 19 -21.47 -26.81 14.18
N SER A 20 -20.54 -27.53 13.55
CA SER A 20 -20.42 -28.98 13.74
C SER A 20 -19.96 -29.31 15.16
N ILE A 21 -20.56 -30.35 15.75
CA ILE A 21 -20.18 -30.91 17.05
C ILE A 21 -19.47 -32.23 16.81
N ILE A 22 -18.22 -32.33 17.27
CA ILE A 22 -17.45 -33.57 17.20
C ILE A 22 -17.55 -34.25 18.57
N ALA A 23 -18.12 -35.45 18.58
CA ALA A 23 -18.10 -36.36 19.71
C ALA A 23 -17.21 -37.55 19.37
N TYR A 24 -16.30 -37.91 20.27
CA TYR A 24 -15.41 -39.06 20.11
C TYR A 24 -15.31 -39.85 21.41
N TYR A 25 -14.96 -41.14 21.30
CA TYR A 25 -14.62 -42.00 22.42
C TYR A 25 -13.45 -42.91 22.01
N VAL A 26 -12.63 -43.30 22.98
CA VAL A 26 -11.48 -44.17 22.73
C VAL A 26 -11.84 -45.58 23.20
N THR A 27 -11.54 -46.56 22.36
CA THR A 27 -11.72 -47.98 22.68
C THR A 27 -10.37 -48.67 22.59
N VAL A 28 -9.99 -49.37 23.66
CA VAL A 28 -8.78 -50.21 23.71
C VAL A 28 -9.22 -51.66 23.84
N THR A 29 -8.69 -52.53 22.99
CA THR A 29 -8.89 -53.98 23.08
C THR A 29 -7.56 -54.65 23.38
N ASP A 30 -7.50 -55.44 24.44
CA ASP A 30 -6.29 -56.19 24.79
C ASP A 30 -6.14 -57.49 23.98
N ALA A 31 -4.99 -58.17 24.10
CA ALA A 31 -4.73 -59.43 23.40
C ALA A 31 -5.65 -60.59 23.84
N GLY A 32 -6.35 -60.45 24.97
CA GLY A 32 -7.36 -61.38 25.45
C GLY A 32 -8.77 -61.06 24.95
N GLY A 33 -8.93 -60.05 24.08
CA GLY A 33 -10.22 -59.62 23.55
C GLY A 33 -11.06 -58.80 24.53
N ARG A 34 -10.49 -58.35 25.66
CA ARG A 34 -11.21 -57.50 26.60
C ARG A 34 -11.21 -56.08 26.06
N VAL A 35 -12.40 -55.47 26.07
CA VAL A 35 -12.61 -54.12 25.55
C VAL A 35 -12.78 -53.18 26.73
N ALA A 36 -11.94 -52.15 26.79
CA ALA A 36 -12.11 -51.00 27.67
C ALA A 36 -12.45 -49.78 26.81
N THR A 37 -13.64 -49.22 27.02
CA THR A 37 -14.03 -47.94 26.44
C THR A 37 -13.90 -46.88 27.51
N ASP A 38 -13.11 -45.85 27.26
CA ASP A 38 -13.07 -44.66 28.10
C ASP A 38 -13.29 -43.43 27.22
N ASN A 39 -14.18 -42.57 27.67
CA ASN A 39 -14.48 -41.28 27.07
C ASN A 39 -14.00 -40.13 27.98
N ASN A 40 -12.90 -40.35 28.71
CA ASN A 40 -12.27 -39.45 29.67
C ASN A 40 -12.97 -39.41 31.05
N ALA A 41 -12.99 -40.53 31.78
CA ALA A 41 -13.46 -40.60 33.17
C ALA A 41 -14.87 -40.00 33.40
N GLY A 42 -15.72 -40.00 32.37
CA GLY A 42 -17.07 -39.41 32.38
C GLY A 42 -17.17 -37.94 31.94
N ALA A 43 -16.09 -37.26 31.57
CA ALA A 43 -16.13 -35.89 31.06
C ALA A 43 -16.14 -35.86 29.52
N ASN A 44 -17.29 -35.56 28.92
CA ASN A 44 -17.43 -35.39 27.48
C ASN A 44 -16.76 -34.07 27.05
N TYR A 45 -15.59 -34.12 26.40
CA TYR A 45 -15.06 -32.94 25.72
C TYR A 45 -15.83 -32.73 24.42
N SER A 46 -16.70 -31.73 24.39
CA SER A 46 -17.21 -31.17 23.15
C SER A 46 -16.27 -30.05 22.70
N ILE A 47 -15.63 -30.21 21.55
CA ILE A 47 -14.94 -29.10 20.90
C ILE A 47 -15.93 -28.49 19.91
N THR A 48 -16.34 -27.24 20.17
CA THR A 48 -17.17 -26.48 19.23
C THR A 48 -16.25 -25.69 18.29
N ILE A 49 -16.36 -25.96 17.00
CA ILE A 49 -15.62 -25.20 15.99
C ILE A 49 -16.35 -23.87 15.77
N ALA A 50 -15.91 -22.83 16.49
CA ALA A 50 -16.39 -21.48 16.29
C ALA A 50 -15.75 -20.89 15.02
N GLY A 51 -16.56 -20.70 13.98
CA GLY A 51 -16.08 -20.12 12.72
C GLY A 51 -15.99 -18.59 12.81
N PHE A 52 -14.77 -18.04 12.88
CA PHE A 52 -14.55 -16.59 12.72
C PHE A 52 -14.57 -16.12 11.26
N GLY A 53 -14.80 -17.04 10.31
CA GLY A 53 -14.59 -16.83 8.87
C GLY A 53 -15.23 -15.55 8.36
N LEU A 54 -16.53 -15.35 8.54
CA LEU A 54 -17.20 -14.15 7.99
C LEU A 54 -16.91 -12.88 8.81
N ILE A 55 -16.71 -12.99 10.13
CA ILE A 55 -16.50 -11.83 11.00
C ILE A 55 -15.17 -11.15 10.68
N ILE A 56 -14.10 -11.93 10.47
CA ILE A 56 -12.79 -11.39 10.09
C ILE A 56 -12.89 -10.67 8.73
N TRP A 57 -13.58 -11.27 7.75
CA TRP A 57 -13.78 -10.63 6.45
C TRP A 57 -14.58 -9.33 6.54
N ILE A 58 -15.63 -9.27 7.37
CA ILE A 58 -16.42 -8.04 7.59
C ILE A 58 -15.55 -6.92 8.19
N ILE A 59 -14.71 -7.24 9.18
CA ILE A 59 -13.80 -6.26 9.80
C ILE A 59 -12.79 -5.73 8.77
N ILE A 60 -12.22 -6.62 7.96
CA ILE A 60 -11.27 -6.23 6.90
C ILE A 60 -11.95 -5.32 5.87
N ILE A 61 -13.15 -5.68 5.39
CA ILE A 61 -13.90 -4.86 4.43
C ILE A 61 -14.24 -3.49 5.03
N ALA A 62 -14.71 -3.45 6.28
CA ALA A 62 -15.01 -2.19 6.96
C ALA A 62 -13.77 -1.29 7.10
N ALA A 63 -12.61 -1.85 7.46
CA ALA A 63 -11.35 -1.12 7.54
C ALA A 63 -10.92 -0.54 6.17
N ILE A 64 -11.04 -1.34 5.10
CA ILE A 64 -10.74 -0.88 3.74
C ILE A 64 -11.65 0.28 3.33
N VAL A 65 -12.96 0.16 3.60
CA VAL A 65 -13.93 1.23 3.31
C VAL A 65 -13.59 2.51 4.08
N LEU A 66 -13.23 2.41 5.36
CA LEU A 66 -12.81 3.56 6.17
C LEU A 66 -11.55 4.23 5.62
N ILE A 67 -10.56 3.46 5.18
CA ILE A 67 -9.33 3.99 4.56
C ILE A 67 -9.65 4.71 3.24
N ILE A 68 -10.54 4.15 2.43
CA ILE A 68 -10.97 4.77 1.17
C ILE A 68 -11.72 6.09 1.45
N VAL A 69 -12.66 6.10 2.39
CA VAL A 69 -13.39 7.32 2.76
C VAL A 69 -12.43 8.38 3.32
N PHE A 70 -11.49 8.00 4.19
CA PHE A 70 -10.50 8.92 4.74
C PHE A 70 -9.57 9.48 3.66
N SER A 71 -9.08 8.65 2.74
CA SER A 71 -8.24 9.10 1.62
C SER A 71 -9.00 10.03 0.67
N VAL A 72 -10.27 9.74 0.34
CA VAL A 72 -11.11 10.65 -0.45
C VAL A 72 -11.35 11.97 0.29
N CYS A 73 -11.71 11.92 1.57
CA CYS A 73 -11.91 13.12 2.40
C CYS A 73 -10.65 13.99 2.45
N THR A 74 -9.48 13.40 2.68
CA THR A 74 -8.21 14.14 2.71
C THR A 74 -7.86 14.73 1.35
N LEU A 75 -8.15 14.03 0.23
CA LEU A 75 -7.97 14.58 -1.12
C LEU A 75 -8.91 15.76 -1.40
N VAL A 76 -10.18 15.68 -1.00
CA VAL A 76 -11.15 16.78 -1.14
C VAL A 76 -10.76 17.97 -0.29
N GLN A 77 -10.33 17.75 0.96
CA GLN A 77 -9.84 18.82 1.83
C GLN A 77 -8.59 19.50 1.25
N ARG A 78 -7.65 18.73 0.68
CA ARG A 78 -6.47 19.28 -0.02
C ARG A 78 -6.87 20.13 -1.22
N ARG A 79 -7.88 19.71 -1.99
CA ARG A 79 -8.42 20.51 -3.11
C ARG A 79 -9.01 21.84 -2.62
N LYS A 80 -9.82 21.81 -1.56
CA LYS A 80 -10.39 23.04 -0.97
C LYS A 80 -9.33 24.02 -0.48
N ARG A 81 -8.25 23.54 0.15
CA ARG A 81 -7.14 24.40 0.59
C ARG A 81 -6.47 25.14 -0.57
N LYS A 82 -6.20 24.47 -1.70
CA LYS A 82 -5.64 25.13 -2.88
C LYS A 82 -6.54 26.25 -3.40
N SER A 83 -7.86 26.04 -3.43
CA SER A 83 -8.81 27.08 -3.85
C SER A 83 -8.81 28.31 -2.94
N GLN A 84 -8.57 28.15 -1.64
CA GLN A 84 -8.54 29.27 -0.69
C GLN A 84 -7.30 30.17 -0.88
N GLU A 85 -6.17 29.59 -1.28
CA GLU A 85 -4.94 30.35 -1.55
C GLU A 85 -5.08 31.28 -2.77
N TYR A 86 -5.93 30.93 -3.74
CA TYR A 86 -6.25 31.81 -4.87
C TYR A 86 -7.14 33.01 -4.50
N MET A 87 -7.88 32.98 -3.38
CA MET A 87 -8.73 34.11 -2.94
C MET A 87 -8.01 35.09 -2.02
N TRP A 88 -6.87 34.70 -1.42
CA TRP A 88 -6.03 35.58 -0.59
C TRP A 88 -4.73 35.96 -1.30
N SER A 89 -4.70 36.07 -2.63
CA SER A 89 -3.56 36.76 -3.25
C SER A 89 -3.82 38.28 -3.13
N PRO A 90 -3.12 39.03 -2.25
CA PRO A 90 -3.24 40.47 -2.25
C PRO A 90 -2.86 41.00 -3.63
N ALA A 91 -3.54 42.05 -4.09
CA ALA A 91 -3.27 42.67 -5.37
C ALA A 91 -1.76 42.97 -5.48
N PRO A 92 -1.10 42.66 -6.61
CA PRO A 92 0.30 43.03 -6.79
C PRO A 92 0.41 44.55 -6.61
N ALA A 93 1.27 44.96 -5.68
CA ALA A 93 1.51 46.37 -5.41
C ALA A 93 1.85 47.09 -6.73
N PRO A 94 1.38 48.34 -6.93
CA PRO A 94 1.72 49.11 -8.12
C PRO A 94 3.24 49.17 -8.23
N THR A 95 3.76 48.68 -9.34
CA THR A 95 5.18 48.72 -9.65
C THR A 95 5.59 50.18 -9.68
N PRO A 96 6.56 50.64 -8.86
CA PRO A 96 7.04 52.00 -8.99
C PRO A 96 7.65 52.16 -10.39
N ALA A 97 7.06 53.03 -11.18
CA ALA A 97 7.62 53.49 -12.44
C ALA A 97 8.87 54.32 -12.12
N ASN A 98 10.01 53.65 -11.91
CA ASN A 98 11.28 54.31 -11.78
C ASN A 98 12.06 54.21 -13.09
N SER A 99 11.94 55.29 -13.86
CA SER A 99 12.88 55.71 -14.88
C SER A 99 14.20 56.09 -14.21
N GLN A 100 15.17 55.19 -14.20
CA GLN A 100 16.57 55.57 -14.07
C GLN A 100 17.44 54.79 -15.04
N SER A 101 17.82 55.49 -16.11
CA SER A 101 19.09 55.31 -16.79
C SER A 101 20.22 55.21 -15.76
N GLN A 102 20.95 54.10 -15.73
CA GLN A 102 22.29 54.07 -15.18
C GLN A 102 23.25 53.43 -16.17
N THR A 103 24.16 54.31 -16.58
CA THR A 103 25.43 54.14 -17.27
C THR A 103 26.27 52.98 -16.74
N TYR A 104 26.78 52.21 -17.70
CA TYR A 104 27.82 51.20 -17.55
C TYR A 104 29.08 51.70 -16.82
N PRO A 105 29.70 50.84 -16.01
CA PRO A 105 31.14 50.72 -15.95
C PRO A 105 31.58 49.41 -16.60
N SER A 106 32.46 49.55 -17.58
CA SER A 106 33.20 48.45 -18.20
C SER A 106 34.24 47.92 -17.21
N THR A 107 34.22 46.61 -16.95
CA THR A 107 35.34 45.91 -16.30
C THR A 107 35.59 44.58 -17.01
N LYS A 108 36.61 44.61 -17.88
CA LYS A 108 37.51 43.55 -18.36
C LYS A 108 37.13 42.06 -18.16
N SER A 109 36.95 41.41 -19.31
CA SER A 109 37.81 40.35 -19.88
C SER A 109 38.31 39.23 -18.95
N GLY A 110 37.84 38.02 -19.25
CA GLY A 110 38.42 36.74 -18.87
C GLY A 110 37.71 35.59 -19.59
N ASP A 111 38.33 35.12 -20.67
CA ASP A 111 37.95 34.04 -21.59
C ASP A 111 37.56 32.73 -20.84
N ILE A 112 36.61 31.88 -21.28
CA ILE A 112 36.67 30.92 -22.41
C ILE A 112 35.22 30.43 -22.71
N PRO A 113 34.73 30.46 -23.97
CA PRO A 113 33.49 29.78 -24.34
C PRO A 113 33.69 28.25 -24.34
N SER A 114 33.19 27.56 -23.31
CA SER A 114 32.97 26.12 -23.39
C SER A 114 31.67 25.89 -24.14
N GLU A 115 31.77 25.75 -25.46
CA GLU A 115 30.66 25.40 -26.34
C GLU A 115 30.21 23.97 -26.01
N LYS A 116 29.22 23.88 -25.12
CA LYS A 116 28.50 22.63 -24.83
C LYS A 116 27.78 22.23 -26.13
N PRO A 117 27.84 20.95 -26.57
CA PRO A 117 27.25 20.54 -27.83
C PRO A 117 25.77 20.90 -27.84
N VAL A 118 25.38 21.71 -28.82
CA VAL A 118 24.00 22.14 -29.04
C VAL A 118 23.17 20.93 -29.43
N ARG A 119 22.50 20.31 -28.45
CA ARG A 119 21.58 19.20 -28.70
C ARG A 119 20.25 19.77 -29.19
N THR A 120 20.04 19.70 -30.51
CA THR A 120 18.73 19.89 -31.13
C THR A 120 18.08 18.52 -31.32
N GLY A 121 16.83 18.35 -30.86
CA GLY A 121 16.16 17.05 -30.95
C GLY A 121 14.83 16.99 -30.19
N PHE A 122 14.27 15.78 -30.14
CA PHE A 122 13.06 15.46 -29.39
C PHE A 122 13.41 14.67 -28.12
N CYS A 123 12.61 14.83 -27.07
CA CYS A 123 12.78 14.09 -25.82
C CYS A 123 12.54 12.59 -26.05
N TYR A 124 13.51 11.75 -25.70
CA TYR A 124 13.40 10.28 -25.82
C TYR A 124 12.35 9.66 -24.89
N HIS A 125 11.87 10.40 -23.90
CA HIS A 125 10.81 9.95 -22.99
C HIS A 125 9.39 10.31 -23.45
N CYS A 126 9.18 11.48 -24.05
CA CYS A 126 7.83 11.97 -24.38
C CYS A 126 7.65 12.44 -25.84
N GLY A 127 8.72 12.49 -26.63
CA GLY A 127 8.68 12.93 -28.02
C GLY A 127 8.53 14.44 -28.22
N ALA A 128 8.47 15.25 -27.16
CA ALA A 128 8.33 16.71 -27.28
C ALA A 128 9.65 17.37 -27.77
N PRO A 129 9.58 18.46 -28.55
CA PRO A 129 10.77 19.17 -29.01
C PRO A 129 11.54 19.77 -27.83
N ILE A 130 12.86 19.68 -27.88
CA ILE A 130 13.76 20.21 -26.85
C ILE A 130 14.29 21.58 -27.32
N THR A 131 14.24 22.58 -26.43
CA THR A 131 14.91 23.86 -26.67
C THR A 131 16.43 23.70 -26.63
N PRO A 132 17.18 24.37 -27.51
CA PRO A 132 18.64 24.32 -27.50
C PRO A 132 19.20 24.64 -26.12
N ASN A 133 20.16 23.85 -25.65
CA ASN A 133 20.83 24.00 -24.35
C ASN A 133 19.96 23.77 -23.10
N ALA A 134 18.78 23.16 -23.23
CA ALA A 134 18.03 22.73 -22.05
C ALA A 134 18.73 21.55 -21.34
N SER A 135 18.69 21.54 -20.01
CA SER A 135 19.15 20.42 -19.18
C SER A 135 18.02 19.44 -18.82
N PHE A 136 16.77 19.83 -19.07
CA PHE A 136 15.56 19.07 -18.77
C PHE A 136 14.46 19.33 -19.81
N CYS A 137 13.55 18.38 -20.00
CA CYS A 137 12.41 18.54 -20.87
C CYS A 137 11.34 19.43 -20.22
N GLY A 138 10.98 20.52 -20.87
CA GLY A 138 9.91 21.43 -20.40
C GLY A 138 8.51 20.81 -20.40
N HIS A 139 8.30 19.66 -21.04
CA HIS A 139 7.00 18.99 -21.09
C HIS A 139 6.85 17.88 -20.04
N CYS A 140 7.86 17.03 -19.87
CA CYS A 140 7.78 15.87 -18.95
C CYS A 140 8.63 16.02 -17.68
N GLY A 141 9.48 17.04 -17.59
CA GLY A 141 10.29 17.36 -16.41
C GLY A 141 11.51 16.46 -16.16
N ARG A 142 11.80 15.50 -17.04
CA ARG A 142 13.00 14.64 -16.92
C ARG A 142 14.24 15.32 -17.49
N THR A 143 15.41 14.91 -17.01
CA THR A 143 16.70 15.30 -17.58
C THR A 143 16.83 14.82 -19.01
N ILE A 144 17.63 15.53 -19.79
CA ILE A 144 17.96 15.21 -21.18
C ILE A 144 19.47 15.09 -21.29
N ASP A 145 19.97 13.97 -20.77
CA ASP A 145 21.38 13.57 -20.75
C ASP A 145 21.83 12.83 -22.01
#